data_AF-A0A960YSH5-F1
#
_entry.id   AF-A0A960YSH5-F1
#
_cell.length_a   1.000
_cell.length_b   1.000
_cell.length_c   1.000
_cell.angle_alpha   90.00
_cell.angle_beta   90.00
_cell.angle_gamma   90.00
#
_symmetry.space_group_name_H-M   'P 1'
#
loop_
_entity.id
_entity.type
_entity.pdbx_description
1 polymer ?
#
loop_
_entity_poly.entity_id
_entity_poly.type
_entity_poly.pdbx_seq_one_letter_code
_entity_poly.pdbx_strand_id
1 'polypeptide(L)'
;MLESEPMQVSAVADLKDRLKIFLEKHTGSKIVGNTDGALVMLIRHSRTQNTKIKDKFINYKLNAVQTRILDTAAPGERDLVIAEFLIEELEKYVQNHA
;
A
#
# COMPACT_ATOMS: atom_id res chain seq x y z
N MET A 1 -27.96 -3.81 14.98
CA MET A 1 -26.63 -4.27 14.51
C MET A 1 -26.30 -3.55 13.23
N LEU A 2 -25.65 -2.39 13.29
CA LEU A 2 -25.16 -1.61 12.13
C LEU A 2 -24.19 -0.54 12.69
N GLU A 3 -22.99 -0.96 13.14
CA GLU A 3 -21.93 0.00 13.57
C GLU A 3 -20.55 -0.31 12.95
N SER A 4 -20.44 -1.39 12.16
CA SER A 4 -19.16 -1.88 11.63
C SER A 4 -18.72 -1.23 10.30
N GLU A 5 -19.64 -0.71 9.50
CA GLU A 5 -19.31 -0.10 8.19
C GLU A 5 -18.49 1.21 8.27
N PRO A 6 -18.79 2.20 9.12
CA PRO A 6 -18.04 3.46 9.13
C PRO A 6 -16.59 3.27 9.59
N MET A 7 -16.35 2.33 10.50
CA MET A 7 -15.01 2.05 11.03
C MET A 7 -14.13 1.36 9.99
N GLN A 8 -14.70 0.45 9.20
CA GLN A 8 -13.99 -0.28 8.15
C GLN A 8 -13.62 0.62 6.97
N VAL A 9 -14.51 1.54 6.59
CA VAL A 9 -14.24 2.55 5.54
C VAL A 9 -13.12 3.49 5.96
N SER A 10 -13.10 3.93 7.22
CA SER A 10 -12.00 4.74 7.78
C SER A 10 -10.66 4.01 7.70
N ALA A 11 -10.62 2.74 8.11
CA ALA A 11 -9.39 1.95 8.09
C ALA A 11 -8.82 1.76 6.68
N VAL A 12 -9.68 1.54 5.67
CA VAL A 12 -9.23 1.45 4.27
C VAL A 12 -8.62 2.77 3.79
N ALA A 13 -9.24 3.91 4.12
CA ALA A 13 -8.74 5.23 3.74
C ALA A 13 -7.36 5.50 4.37
N ASP A 14 -7.20 5.20 5.66
CA ASP A 14 -5.94 5.38 6.38
C ASP A 14 -4.82 4.52 5.78
N LEU A 15 -5.11 3.25 5.44
CA LEU A 15 -4.14 2.37 4.79
C LEU A 15 -3.74 2.87 3.40
N LYS A 16 -4.69 3.42 2.63
CA LYS A 16 -4.40 4.02 1.31
C LYS A 16 -3.53 5.27 1.43
N ASP A 17 -3.79 6.14 2.40
CA ASP A 17 -2.96 7.31 2.68
C ASP A 17 -1.53 6.92 3.08
N ARG A 18 -1.38 5.93 3.97
CA ARG A 18 -0.05 5.41 4.35
C ARG A 18 0.70 4.81 3.16
N LEU A 19 0.01 3.99 2.35
CA LEU A 19 0.57 3.42 1.13
C LEU A 19 1.01 4.51 0.14
N LYS A 20 0.21 5.57 -0.04
CA LYS A 20 0.58 6.73 -0.83
C LYS A 20 1.90 7.34 -0.35
N ILE A 21 1.99 7.67 0.93
CA ILE A 21 3.18 8.29 1.52
C ILE A 21 4.42 7.41 1.31
N PHE A 22 4.28 6.09 1.50
CA PHE A 22 5.35 5.15 1.23
C PHE A 22 5.78 5.19 -0.25
N LEU A 23 4.83 5.08 -1.18
CA LEU A 23 5.10 5.02 -2.61
C LEU A 23 5.75 6.32 -3.12
N GLU A 24 5.31 7.48 -2.63
CA GLU A 24 5.90 8.77 -2.98
C GLU A 24 7.36 8.86 -2.54
N LYS A 25 7.66 8.42 -1.31
CA LYS A 25 9.04 8.37 -0.80
C LYS A 25 9.89 7.36 -1.58
N HIS A 26 9.37 6.17 -1.82
CA HIS A 26 10.11 5.08 -2.44
C HIS A 26 10.42 5.34 -3.92
N THR A 27 9.48 5.94 -4.65
CA THR A 27 9.62 6.22 -6.10
C THR A 27 10.15 7.61 -6.41
N GLY A 28 10.26 8.50 -5.40
CA GLY A 28 10.59 9.91 -5.59
C GLY A 28 9.54 10.71 -6.38
N SER A 29 8.36 10.12 -6.62
CA SER A 29 7.28 10.72 -7.41
C SER A 29 6.19 11.28 -6.49
N LYS A 30 5.48 12.34 -6.90
CA LYS A 30 4.30 12.84 -6.18
C LYS A 30 3.02 12.34 -6.83
N ILE A 31 2.01 11.97 -6.05
CA ILE A 31 0.69 11.60 -6.53
C ILE A 31 -0.27 12.77 -6.37
N VAL A 32 -0.86 13.20 -7.49
CA VAL A 32 -2.03 14.09 -7.49
C VAL A 32 -3.27 13.21 -7.25
N GLY A 33 -3.77 13.22 -6.02
CA GLY A 33 -4.93 12.41 -5.58
C GLY A 33 -4.57 11.18 -4.74
N ASN A 34 -5.58 10.52 -4.18
CA ASN A 34 -5.45 9.24 -3.45
C ASN A 34 -6.44 8.19 -4.00
N THR A 35 -6.57 8.14 -5.32
CA THR A 35 -7.42 7.17 -6.02
C THR A 35 -6.69 5.84 -6.17
N ASP A 36 -7.42 4.73 -6.11
CA ASP A 36 -6.87 3.38 -6.30
C ASP A 36 -6.06 3.23 -7.59
N GLY A 37 -6.56 3.82 -8.70
CA GLY A 37 -5.84 3.81 -9.97
C GLY A 37 -4.46 4.48 -9.92
N ALA A 38 -4.32 5.56 -9.14
CA ALA A 38 -3.05 6.27 -8.98
C ALA A 38 -2.05 5.47 -8.13
N LEU A 39 -2.53 4.82 -7.07
CA LEU A 39 -1.73 3.92 -6.25
C LEU A 39 -1.24 2.70 -7.05
N VAL A 40 -2.13 2.06 -7.82
CA VAL A 40 -1.80 0.95 -8.72
C VAL A 40 -0.74 1.38 -9.75
N MET A 41 -0.87 2.59 -10.31
CA MET A 41 0.11 3.12 -11.27
C MET A 41 1.51 3.24 -10.66
N LEU A 42 1.63 3.78 -9.44
CA LEU A 42 2.93 3.88 -8.76
C LEU A 42 3.50 2.51 -8.38
N ILE A 43 2.67 1.56 -7.94
CA ILE A 43 3.10 0.19 -7.68
C ILE A 43 3.64 -0.46 -8.96
N ARG A 44 3.07 -0.16 -10.12
CA ARG A 44 3.62 -0.64 -11.41
C ARG A 44 4.92 0.09 -11.74
N HIS A 45 4.99 1.39 -11.49
CA HIS A 45 6.20 2.18 -11.73
C HIS A 45 7.38 1.68 -10.89
N SER A 46 7.20 1.37 -9.60
CA SER A 46 8.26 0.82 -8.74
C SER A 46 8.85 -0.49 -9.28
N ARG A 47 8.06 -1.29 -10.01
CA ARG A 47 8.54 -2.53 -10.65
C ARG A 47 9.45 -2.29 -11.85
N THR A 48 9.29 -1.17 -12.54
CA THR A 48 10.09 -0.85 -13.74
C THR A 48 11.50 -0.39 -13.40
N GLN A 49 11.71 0.08 -12.17
CA GLN A 49 13.02 0.56 -11.69
C GLN A 49 13.90 -0.56 -11.09
N ASN A 50 13.46 -1.82 -11.19
CA ASN A 50 13.82 -2.87 -10.24
C ASN A 50 14.91 -3.82 -10.76
N THR A 51 16.15 -3.65 -10.28
CA THR A 51 17.29 -4.52 -10.67
C THR A 51 17.88 -5.33 -9.50
N LYS A 52 17.63 -4.93 -8.24
CA LYS A 52 18.25 -5.56 -7.07
C LYS A 52 17.33 -6.60 -6.42
N ILE A 53 17.86 -7.42 -5.50
CA ILE A 53 17.07 -8.39 -4.72
C ILE A 53 16.13 -7.68 -3.73
N LYS A 54 16.55 -6.53 -3.19
CA LYS A 54 15.83 -5.75 -2.17
C LYS A 54 14.47 -5.24 -2.67
N ASP A 55 14.54 -4.42 -3.69
CA ASP A 55 13.61 -4.21 -4.81
C ASP A 55 12.57 -5.33 -5.07
N LYS A 56 12.96 -6.61 -5.16
CA LYS A 56 12.01 -7.72 -5.38
C LYS A 56 11.12 -7.97 -4.16
N PHE A 57 11.66 -7.82 -2.95
CA PHE A 57 10.91 -8.00 -1.71
C PHE A 57 9.88 -6.87 -1.49
N ILE A 58 10.27 -5.63 -1.77
CA ILE A 58 9.35 -4.48 -1.76
C ILE A 58 8.19 -4.73 -2.72
N ASN A 59 8.49 -5.14 -3.95
CA ASN A 59 7.45 -5.38 -4.95
C ASN A 59 6.55 -6.58 -4.63
N TYR A 60 7.05 -7.59 -3.93
CA TYR A 60 6.21 -8.67 -3.40
C TYR A 60 5.20 -8.14 -2.36
N LYS A 61 5.67 -7.36 -1.38
CA LYS A 61 4.79 -6.77 -0.35
C LYS A 61 3.79 -5.79 -0.96
N LEU A 62 4.20 -4.94 -1.91
CA LEU A 62 3.30 -4.03 -2.62
C LEU A 62 2.22 -4.75 -3.43
N ASN A 63 2.56 -5.87 -4.10
CA ASN A 63 1.55 -6.72 -4.75
C ASN A 63 0.54 -7.25 -3.73
N ALA A 64 1.03 -7.75 -2.60
CA ALA A 64 0.19 -8.32 -1.57
C ALA A 64 -0.76 -7.28 -0.94
N VAL A 65 -0.32 -6.02 -0.80
CA VAL A 65 -1.17 -4.90 -0.38
C VAL A 65 -2.19 -4.56 -1.46
N GLN A 66 -1.77 -4.44 -2.73
CA GLN A 66 -2.66 -4.14 -3.86
C GLN A 66 -3.84 -5.12 -3.91
N THR A 67 -3.56 -6.43 -3.85
CA THR A 67 -4.60 -7.46 -3.89
C THR A 67 -5.62 -7.30 -2.76
N ARG A 68 -5.19 -6.88 -1.56
CA ARG A 68 -6.03 -6.83 -0.36
C ARG A 68 -6.91 -5.59 -0.26
N ILE A 69 -6.39 -4.41 -0.61
CA ILE A 69 -7.08 -3.14 -0.35
C ILE A 69 -7.34 -2.28 -1.60
N LEU A 70 -6.78 -2.64 -2.77
CA LEU A 70 -6.98 -1.92 -4.03
C LEU A 70 -7.78 -2.74 -5.06
N ASP A 71 -7.49 -4.04 -5.19
CA ASP A 71 -8.20 -4.91 -6.15
C ASP A 71 -9.44 -5.59 -5.52
N THR A 72 -9.56 -5.58 -4.19
CA THR A 72 -10.69 -6.16 -3.47
C THR A 72 -11.77 -5.10 -3.24
N ALA A 73 -12.97 -5.31 -3.79
CA ALA A 73 -14.08 -4.35 -3.73
C ALA A 73 -14.57 -4.06 -2.29
N ALA A 74 -14.50 -5.04 -1.39
CA ALA A 74 -14.88 -4.91 0.02
C ALA A 74 -13.89 -5.68 0.92
N PRO A 75 -12.75 -5.07 1.30
CA PRO A 75 -11.73 -5.74 2.12
C PRO A 75 -12.27 -6.12 3.50
N GLY A 76 -12.13 -7.38 3.89
CA GLY A 76 -12.52 -7.84 5.23
C GLY A 76 -11.51 -7.43 6.30
N GLU A 77 -11.85 -7.60 7.58
CA GLU A 77 -10.95 -7.32 8.72
C GLU A 77 -9.58 -7.98 8.55
N ARG A 78 -9.55 -9.24 8.11
CA ARG A 78 -8.30 -9.97 7.85
C ARG A 78 -7.44 -9.30 6.77
N ASP A 79 -8.06 -8.76 5.72
CA ASP A 79 -7.34 -8.08 4.64
C ASP A 79 -6.72 -6.78 5.15
N LEU A 80 -7.45 -6.05 6.00
CA LEU A 80 -6.98 -4.83 6.64
C LEU A 80 -5.78 -5.09 7.57
N VAL A 81 -5.87 -6.09 8.45
CA VAL A 81 -4.78 -6.46 9.37
C VAL A 81 -3.52 -6.86 8.61
N ILE A 82 -3.66 -7.65 7.53
CA ILE A 82 -2.51 -8.05 6.73
C ILE A 82 -1.94 -6.85 5.97
N ALA A 83 -2.79 -5.99 5.40
CA ALA A 83 -2.34 -4.81 4.67
C ALA A 83 -1.60 -3.83 5.60
N GLU A 84 -2.11 -3.62 6.82
CA GLU A 84 -1.46 -2.82 7.86
C GLU A 84 -0.06 -3.34 8.19
N PHE A 85 0.04 -4.63 8.50
CA PHE A 85 1.32 -5.27 8.77
C PHE A 85 2.31 -5.12 7.61
N LEU A 86 1.85 -5.32 6.37
CA LEU A 86 2.69 -5.20 5.19
C LEU A 86 3.17 -3.76 4.95
N ILE A 87 2.32 -2.76 5.20
CA ILE A 87 2.66 -1.35 5.07
C ILE A 87 3.67 -0.94 6.14
N GLU A 88 3.46 -1.32 7.41
CA GLU A 88 4.44 -1.06 8.47
C GLU A 88 5.82 -1.64 8.15
N GLU A 89 5.83 -2.86 7.64
CA GLU A 89 7.04 -3.54 7.24
C GLU A 89 7.77 -2.82 6.08
N LEU A 90 7.02 -2.29 5.12
CA LEU A 90 7.54 -1.47 4.03
C LEU A 90 8.12 -0.15 4.56
N GLU A 91 7.42 0.52 5.48
CA GLU A 91 7.86 1.76 6.14
C GLU A 91 9.17 1.55 6.93
N LYS A 92 9.24 0.50 7.75
CA LYS A 92 10.46 0.12 8.49
C LYS A 92 11.63 -0.16 7.56
N TYR A 93 11.36 -0.79 6.41
CA TYR A 93 12.38 -1.14 5.43
C TYR A 93 13.04 0.11 4.82
N VAL A 94 12.26 1.15 4.54
CA VAL A 94 12.79 2.42 4.02
C VAL A 94 13.49 3.23 5.12
N GLN A 95 12.98 3.25 6.35
CA GLN A 95 13.61 3.98 7.46
C GLN A 95 14.98 3.43 7.86
N ASN A 96 15.16 2.11 7.84
CA ASN A 96 16.42 1.47 8.25
C ASN A 96 17.49 1.45 7.13
N HIS A 97 17.14 1.90 5.93
CA HIS A 97 18.00 1.83 4.74
C HIS A 97 18.06 3.14 3.93
N ALA A 98 17.52 4.24 4.47
CA ALA A 98 17.71 5.61 3.99
C ALA A 98 18.97 6.20 4.63
#